data_AF-A0A6B3CBS8-F1
#
_entry.id   AF-A0A6B3CBS8-F1
#
_cell.length_a   1.000
_cell.length_b   1.000
_cell.length_c   1.000
_cell.angle_alpha   90.00
_cell.angle_beta   90.00
_cell.angle_gamma   90.00
#
_symmetry.space_group_name_H-M   'P 1'
#
loop_
_entity.id
_entity.type
_entity.pdbx_description
1 polymer ?
#
loop_
_entity_poly.entity_id
_entity_poly.type
_entity_poly.pdbx_seq_one_letter_code
_entity_poly.pdbx_strand_id
1 'polypeptide(L)'
;TESSGRKSVRLDTTGQYVAFTSTTPTNSVVVRNSIPDAPGGGGTEATLSLYADGVFVQKLTLSSKHSWLYGSTDDPEGLTNRPGGDARRLFDESHALLDRTFPRGTEFRLQRDAGDSA
;
A
#
# COMPACT_ATOMS: atom_id res chain seq x y z
N THR A 1 4.98 6.14 12.67
CA THR A 1 4.15 7.27 13.16
C THR A 1 3.31 7.93 12.08
N GLU A 2 3.58 7.75 10.78
CA GLU A 2 2.98 8.54 9.69
C GLU A 2 1.67 7.98 9.08
N SER A 3 1.10 6.95 9.70
CA SER A 3 -0.18 6.41 9.25
C SER A 3 -1.35 7.27 9.72
N SER A 4 -2.44 7.26 8.95
CA SER A 4 -3.72 7.84 9.38
C SER A 4 -4.17 7.19 10.69
N GLY A 5 -4.70 7.98 11.62
CA GLY A 5 -5.06 7.50 12.96
C GLY A 5 -3.89 6.89 13.76
N ARG A 6 -2.64 7.07 13.30
CA ARG A 6 -1.41 6.49 13.89
C ARG A 6 -1.44 4.96 14.02
N LYS A 7 -2.25 4.27 13.20
CA LYS A 7 -2.33 2.81 13.15
C LYS A 7 -2.32 2.31 11.70
N SER A 8 -1.83 1.10 11.48
CA SER A 8 -1.79 0.41 10.19
C SER A 8 -1.74 -1.09 10.43
N VAL A 9 -2.21 -1.88 9.47
CA VAL A 9 -2.04 -3.34 9.49
C VAL A 9 -0.74 -3.69 8.77
N ARG A 10 0.10 -4.50 9.42
CA ARG A 10 1.32 -5.04 8.82
C ARG A 10 1.03 -6.45 8.30
N LEU A 11 1.40 -6.69 7.04
CA LEU A 11 1.27 -8.00 6.38
C LEU A 11 2.67 -8.57 6.10
N ASP A 12 3.27 -9.31 7.04
CA ASP A 12 4.65 -9.79 6.95
C ASP A 12 4.80 -11.28 6.61
N THR A 13 3.71 -12.04 6.59
CA THR A 13 3.70 -13.44 6.17
C THR A 13 2.60 -13.74 5.16
N THR A 14 2.86 -14.69 4.27
CA THR A 14 1.85 -15.22 3.34
C THR A 14 0.57 -15.64 4.08
N GLY A 15 -0.58 -15.31 3.50
CA GLY A 15 -1.90 -15.58 4.05
C GLY A 15 -2.42 -14.52 5.00
N GLN A 16 -1.60 -13.57 5.46
CA GLN A 16 -2.09 -12.43 6.24
C GLN A 16 -2.89 -11.48 5.35
N TYR A 17 -3.95 -10.90 5.92
CA TYR A 17 -4.83 -10.00 5.21
C TYR A 17 -5.44 -8.93 6.12
N VAL A 18 -6.00 -7.91 5.48
CA VAL A 18 -6.99 -7.00 6.08
C VAL A 18 -8.24 -7.02 5.21
N ALA A 19 -9.42 -7.03 5.85
CA ALA A 19 -10.70 -7.02 5.18
C ALA A 19 -11.54 -5.82 5.62
N PHE A 20 -12.34 -5.30 4.69
CA PHE A 20 -13.26 -4.20 4.91
C PHE A 20 -14.50 -4.35 4.04
N THR A 21 -15.66 -3.95 4.57
CA THR A 21 -16.93 -4.03 3.85
C THR A 21 -17.27 -2.69 3.22
N SER A 22 -17.59 -2.69 1.93
CA SER A 22 -17.99 -1.47 1.21
C SER A 22 -19.28 -0.90 1.76
N THR A 23 -19.31 0.41 2.01
CA THR A 23 -20.50 1.13 2.48
C THR A 23 -21.35 1.68 1.34
N THR A 24 -20.81 1.67 0.11
CA THR A 24 -21.44 2.11 -1.15
C THR A 24 -21.05 1.16 -2.29
N PRO A 25 -21.78 1.17 -3.42
CA PRO A 25 -21.28 0.53 -4.65
C PRO A 25 -19.88 1.06 -4.99
N THR A 26 -18.97 0.17 -5.36
CA THR A 26 -17.53 0.47 -5.47
C THR A 26 -16.97 -0.16 -6.74
N ASN A 27 -16.22 0.61 -7.53
CA ASN A 27 -15.55 0.15 -8.75
C ASN A 27 -14.07 0.55 -8.81
N SER A 28 -13.52 1.08 -7.73
CA SER A 28 -12.11 1.44 -7.61
C SER A 28 -11.63 1.25 -6.19
N VAL A 29 -10.32 1.10 -6.03
CA VAL A 29 -9.66 1.06 -4.74
C VAL A 29 -8.43 1.96 -4.77
N VAL A 30 -8.21 2.68 -3.67
CA VAL A 30 -6.94 3.38 -3.38
C VAL A 30 -6.42 2.80 -2.08
N VAL A 31 -5.18 2.31 -2.10
CA VAL A 31 -4.51 1.74 -0.94
C VAL A 31 -3.34 2.64 -0.56
N ARG A 32 -3.47 3.34 0.56
CA ARG A 32 -2.34 4.04 1.19
C ARG A 32 -1.46 3.00 1.90
N ASN A 33 -0.27 2.77 1.37
CA ASN A 33 0.60 1.65 1.75
C ASN A 33 2.02 2.11 2.03
N SER A 34 2.83 1.23 2.62
CA SER A 34 4.26 1.42 2.84
C SER A 34 4.94 0.10 2.55
N ILE A 35 5.79 0.08 1.52
CA ILE A 35 6.68 -1.04 1.18
C ILE A 35 8.14 -0.58 1.29
N PRO A 36 9.11 -1.49 1.45
CA PRO A 36 10.53 -1.11 1.56
C PRO A 36 11.04 -0.28 0.37
N ASP A 37 11.97 0.65 0.64
CA ASP A 37 12.76 1.31 -0.40
C ASP A 37 13.86 0.38 -0.94
N ALA A 38 14.40 0.71 -2.11
CA ALA A 38 15.59 0.05 -2.64
C ALA A 38 16.84 0.45 -1.84
N PRO A 39 17.88 -0.41 -1.75
CA PRO A 39 19.10 -0.10 -1.01
C PRO A 39 19.81 1.20 -1.45
N GLY A 40 19.67 1.60 -2.71
CA GLY A 40 20.21 2.85 -3.26
C GLY A 40 19.20 4.00 -3.35
N GLY A 41 17.98 3.79 -2.87
CA GLY A 41 16.85 4.69 -3.06
C GLY A 41 16.18 4.53 -4.43
N GLY A 42 15.16 5.34 -4.67
CA GLY A 42 14.43 5.36 -5.94
C GLY A 42 13.25 4.37 -6.02
N GLY A 43 12.96 3.68 -4.91
CA GLY A 43 11.79 2.83 -4.75
C GLY A 43 11.95 1.40 -5.25
N THR A 44 11.00 0.58 -4.84
CA THR A 44 10.74 -0.77 -5.35
C THR A 44 9.28 -0.88 -5.78
N GLU A 45 8.95 -1.97 -6.44
CA GLU A 45 7.57 -2.38 -6.67
C GLU A 45 7.28 -3.68 -5.95
N ALA A 46 6.04 -3.82 -5.50
CA ALA A 46 5.54 -5.03 -4.86
C ALA A 46 4.13 -5.35 -5.32
N THR A 47 3.70 -6.61 -5.18
CA THR A 47 2.30 -6.99 -5.46
C THR A 47 1.54 -7.38 -4.21
N LEU A 48 0.24 -7.10 -4.21
CA LEU A 48 -0.71 -7.50 -3.17
C LEU A 48 -2.04 -7.93 -3.82
N SER A 49 -2.57 -9.09 -3.46
CA SER A 49 -3.83 -9.57 -4.01
C SER A 49 -5.06 -8.86 -3.42
N LEU A 50 -5.99 -8.49 -4.30
CA LEU A 50 -7.33 -8.01 -3.96
C LEU A 50 -8.37 -9.11 -4.18
N TYR A 51 -9.20 -9.33 -3.18
CA TYR A 51 -10.35 -10.23 -3.23
C TYR A 51 -11.65 -9.44 -2.96
N ALA A 52 -12.76 -9.93 -3.48
CA ALA A 52 -14.12 -9.46 -3.21
C ALA A 52 -15.01 -10.68 -2.91
N ASP A 53 -15.66 -10.68 -1.74
CA ASP A 53 -16.51 -11.78 -1.24
C ASP A 53 -15.81 -13.15 -1.34
N GLY A 54 -14.52 -13.17 -0.99
CA GLY A 54 -13.67 -14.37 -1.03
C GLY A 54 -13.13 -14.75 -2.41
N VAL A 55 -13.56 -14.10 -3.48
CA VAL A 55 -13.13 -14.37 -4.86
C VAL A 55 -11.98 -13.44 -5.26
N PHE A 56 -10.92 -13.99 -5.85
CA PHE A 56 -9.80 -13.20 -6.35
C PHE A 56 -10.29 -12.24 -7.45
N VAL A 57 -9.90 -10.97 -7.36
CA VAL A 57 -10.25 -9.92 -8.32
C VAL A 57 -9.05 -9.61 -9.22
N GLN A 58 -7.96 -9.11 -8.62
CA GLN A 58 -6.73 -8.75 -9.33
C GLN A 58 -5.57 -8.61 -8.34
N LYS A 59 -4.34 -8.55 -8.86
CA LYS A 59 -3.18 -8.05 -8.11
C LYS A 59 -3.14 -6.53 -8.17
N LEU A 60 -2.80 -5.89 -7.06
CA LEU A 60 -2.46 -4.49 -6.99
C LEU A 60 -0.93 -4.35 -7.05
N THR A 61 -0.45 -3.45 -7.90
CA THR A 61 0.96 -3.03 -7.88
C THR A 61 1.12 -1.89 -6.88
N LEU A 62 1.99 -2.10 -5.90
CA LEU A 62 2.42 -1.11 -4.93
C LEU A 62 3.77 -0.54 -5.34
N SER A 63 4.03 0.72 -5.03
CA SER A 63 5.31 1.37 -5.32
C SER A 63 5.79 2.19 -4.13
N SER A 64 7.11 2.17 -3.89
CA SER A 64 7.77 3.11 -2.98
C SER A 64 8.50 4.24 -3.72
N LYS A 65 8.35 4.36 -5.05
CA LYS A 65 9.06 5.34 -5.88
C LYS A 65 8.91 6.79 -5.42
N HIS A 66 7.76 7.14 -4.83
CA HIS A 66 7.45 8.50 -4.37
C HIS A 66 7.33 8.61 -2.84
N SER A 67 7.65 7.54 -2.11
CA SER A 67 7.84 7.56 -0.65
C SER A 67 9.33 7.53 -0.32
N TRP A 68 9.65 7.42 0.98
CA TRP A 68 11.01 7.35 1.51
C TRP A 68 11.86 8.57 1.18
N LEU A 69 11.72 9.57 2.05
CA LEU A 69 12.65 10.68 2.12
C LEU A 69 13.51 10.57 3.37
N TYR A 70 14.74 11.06 3.28
CA TYR A 70 15.75 10.95 4.31
C TYR A 70 16.25 12.34 4.69
N GLY A 71 16.44 12.56 5.99
CA GLY A 71 16.94 13.82 6.54
C GLY A 71 16.24 14.20 7.85
N SER A 72 16.93 15.04 8.64
CA SER A 72 16.50 15.42 9.99
C SER A 72 15.72 16.75 10.04
N THR A 73 15.44 17.36 8.89
CA THR A 73 14.67 18.62 8.80
C THR A 73 13.21 18.36 8.47
N ASP A 74 12.35 19.34 8.78
CA ASP A 74 10.95 19.37 8.36
C ASP A 74 10.76 20.13 7.02
N ASP A 75 11.77 20.88 6.57
CA ASP A 75 11.74 21.61 5.29
C ASP A 75 11.75 20.61 4.11
N PRO A 76 10.79 20.70 3.18
CA PRO A 76 10.70 19.77 2.04
C PRO A 76 11.98 19.71 1.20
N GLU A 77 12.62 20.86 0.98
CA GLU A 77 13.81 21.01 0.14
C GLU A 77 15.08 20.44 0.78
N GLY A 78 15.07 20.23 2.10
CA GLY A 78 16.22 19.66 2.82
C GLY A 78 16.17 18.13 2.95
N LEU A 79 15.13 17.50 2.39
CA LEU A 79 15.00 16.05 2.33
C LEU A 79 15.59 15.49 1.03
N THR A 80 16.13 14.28 1.10
CA THR A 80 16.70 13.57 -0.07
C THR A 80 16.04 12.21 -0.29
N ASN A 81 16.02 11.73 -1.53
CA ASN A 81 15.61 10.38 -1.89
C ASN A 81 16.79 9.38 -1.91
N ARG A 82 17.94 9.76 -1.35
CA ARG A 82 19.10 8.87 -1.16
C ARG A 82 19.05 8.30 0.26
N PRO A 83 19.09 6.97 0.44
CA PRO A 83 19.04 6.37 1.75
C PRO A 83 20.14 6.87 2.68
N GLY A 84 19.75 7.18 3.92
CA GLY A 84 20.60 7.76 4.95
C GLY A 84 19.91 7.76 6.31
N GLY A 85 20.37 8.63 7.22
CA GLY A 85 19.74 8.81 8.53
C GLY A 85 18.34 9.40 8.43
N ASP A 86 17.48 9.06 9.41
CA ASP A 86 16.11 9.55 9.59
C ASP A 86 15.20 9.41 8.36
N ALA A 87 14.68 8.20 8.14
CA ALA A 87 13.68 7.93 7.10
C ALA A 87 12.29 8.46 7.50
N ARG A 88 11.62 9.12 6.56
CA ARG A 88 10.32 9.83 6.71
C ARG A 88 9.52 9.74 5.40
N ARG A 89 8.28 10.20 5.42
CA ARG A 89 7.36 10.15 4.26
C ARG A 89 7.23 8.72 3.70
N LEU A 90 6.99 7.77 4.60
CA LEU A 90 7.10 6.33 4.37
C LEU A 90 5.91 5.71 3.64
N PHE A 91 4.85 6.49 3.41
CA PHE A 91 3.62 6.00 2.79
C PHE A 91 3.40 6.64 1.44
N ASP A 92 2.96 5.83 0.48
CA ASP A 92 2.49 6.24 -0.84
C ASP A 92 1.06 5.70 -1.08
N GLU A 93 0.45 6.05 -2.20
CA GLU A 93 -0.86 5.56 -2.62
C GLU A 93 -0.78 4.79 -3.93
N SER A 94 -1.46 3.65 -3.97
CA SER A 94 -1.61 2.84 -5.19
C SER A 94 -3.09 2.66 -5.47
N HIS A 95 -3.48 2.76 -6.74
CA HIS A 95 -4.89 2.73 -7.13
C HIS A 95 -5.15 1.72 -8.24
N ALA A 96 -6.35 1.16 -8.25
CA ALA A 96 -6.81 0.32 -9.33
C ALA A 96 -8.29 0.58 -9.62
N LEU A 97 -8.63 0.61 -10.92
CA LEU A 97 -10.00 0.49 -11.37
C LEU A 97 -10.36 -1.00 -11.47
N LEU A 98 -11.57 -1.34 -11.05
CA LEU A 98 -12.10 -2.70 -11.12
C LEU A 98 -12.85 -2.90 -12.44
N ASP A 99 -12.93 -4.15 -12.89
CA ASP A 99 -13.60 -4.53 -14.14
C ASP A 99 -15.13 -4.30 -14.11
N ARG A 100 -15.69 -4.18 -12.90
CA ARG A 100 -17.11 -3.93 -12.65
C ARG A 100 -17.32 -3.14 -11.36
N THR A 101 -18.55 -2.64 -11.21
CA THR A 101 -19.03 -2.12 -9.92
C THR A 101 -19.51 -3.27 -9.04
N PHE A 102 -18.90 -3.40 -7.87
CA PHE A 102 -19.36 -4.29 -6.81
C PHE A 102 -20.44 -3.59 -5.97
N PRO A 103 -21.47 -4.32 -5.50
CA PRO A 103 -22.52 -3.73 -4.69
C PRO A 103 -22.01 -3.25 -3.33
N ARG A 104 -22.82 -2.40 -2.67
CA ARG A 104 -22.64 -2.11 -1.24
C ARG A 104 -22.70 -3.40 -0.45
N GLY A 105 -21.84 -3.56 0.54
CA GLY A 105 -21.81 -4.73 1.41
C GLY A 105 -20.83 -5.81 0.95
N THR A 106 -20.18 -5.64 -0.21
CA THR A 106 -19.07 -6.51 -0.62
C THR A 106 -17.92 -6.41 0.37
N GLU A 107 -17.43 -7.55 0.83
CA GLU A 107 -16.20 -7.64 1.62
C GLU A 107 -15.01 -7.63 0.67
N PHE A 108 -14.24 -6.56 0.71
CA PHE A 108 -12.95 -6.48 0.04
C PHE A 108 -11.84 -6.91 0.99
N ARG A 109 -10.93 -7.73 0.49
CA ARG A 109 -9.77 -8.20 1.25
C ARG A 109 -8.48 -7.94 0.48
N LEU A 110 -7.54 -7.28 1.16
CA LEU A 110 -6.16 -7.13 0.71
C LEU A 110 -5.32 -8.20 1.40
N GLN A 111 -4.72 -9.10 0.63
CA GLN A 111 -4.03 -10.28 1.15
C GLN A 111 -2.65 -10.44 0.52
N ARG A 112 -1.67 -10.81 1.33
CA ARG A 112 -0.34 -11.21 0.87
C ARG A 112 -0.36 -12.69 0.50
N ASP A 113 -0.49 -13.02 -0.78
CA ASP A 113 -0.45 -14.39 -1.27
C ASP A 113 0.98 -14.94 -1.44
N ALA A 114 1.11 -16.24 -1.74
CA ALA A 114 2.41 -16.88 -1.95
C ALA A 114 3.20 -16.28 -3.13
N GLY A 115 2.52 -15.68 -4.10
CA GLY A 115 3.12 -14.98 -5.24
C GLY A 115 3.16 -13.47 -5.08
N ASP A 116 2.95 -12.95 -3.87
CA ASP A 116 3.06 -11.52 -3.56
C ASP A 116 4.39 -11.17 -2.92
N SER A 117 4.86 -9.95 -3.19
CA SER A 117 6.16 -9.44 -2.74
C SER A 117 6.07 -8.24 -1.79
N ALA A 118 4.85 -7.78 -1.46
CA ALA A 118 4.61 -6.76 -0.43
C ALA A 118 4.95 -7.31 0.96
#